data_AF-A0A6G3TPU9-F1
#
_entry.id   AF-A0A6G3TPU9-F1
#
_cell.length_a   1.000
_cell.length_b   1.000
_cell.length_c   1.000
_cell.angle_alpha   90.00
_cell.angle_beta   90.00
_cell.angle_gamma   90.00
#
_symmetry.space_group_name_H-M   'P 1'
#
loop_
_entity.id
_entity.type
_entity.pdbx_description
1 polymer ?
#
loop_
_entity_poly.entity_id
_entity_poly.type
_entity_poly.pdbx_seq_one_letter_code
_entity_poly.pdbx_strand_id
1 'polypeptide(L)'
;MDAGEQHDADDEFVRFWQERRVCFLSTRRADGTPHLVPVGVTYDHATRTARVITSRDTAKARNVRRAAGAVVAVGQVDGRRWSTLEGVARVRDDAGAVRDA
;
A
#
# COMPACT_ATOMS: atom_id res chain seq x y z
N MET A 1 16.98 -15.46 -16.07
CA MET A 1 15.97 -15.72 -15.03
C MET A 1 15.11 -16.82 -15.58
N ASP A 2 15.25 -18.01 -15.01
CA ASP A 2 14.44 -19.17 -15.37
C ASP A 2 13.00 -18.97 -14.89
N ALA A 3 12.01 -19.58 -15.54
CA ALA A 3 10.60 -19.47 -15.15
C ALA A 3 10.35 -20.03 -13.73
N GLY A 4 11.17 -20.99 -13.27
CA GLY A 4 11.15 -21.49 -11.90
C GLY A 4 11.59 -20.45 -10.87
N GLU A 5 12.68 -19.71 -11.13
CA GLU A 5 13.16 -18.64 -10.24
C GLU A 5 12.15 -17.49 -10.12
N GLN A 6 11.43 -17.16 -11.20
CA GLN A 6 10.41 -16.12 -11.17
C GLN A 6 9.21 -16.53 -10.30
N HIS A 7 8.79 -17.79 -10.36
CA HIS A 7 7.70 -18.31 -9.54
C HIS A 7 8.05 -18.30 -8.05
N ASP A 8 9.27 -18.71 -7.70
CA ASP A 8 9.74 -18.72 -6.31
C ASP A 8 9.85 -17.30 -5.72
N ALA A 9 10.31 -16.34 -6.54
CA ALA A 9 10.39 -14.93 -6.15
C ALA A 9 8.99 -14.31 -5.95
N ASP A 10 8.04 -14.63 -6.83
CA ASP A 10 6.64 -14.19 -6.70
C ASP A 10 6.02 -14.81 -5.42
N ASP A 11 6.27 -16.09 -5.13
CA ASP A 11 5.80 -16.74 -3.92
C ASP A 11 6.37 -16.13 -2.63
N GLU A 12 7.68 -15.79 -2.61
CA GLU A 12 8.29 -15.09 -1.48
C GLU A 12 7.69 -13.70 -1.28
N PHE A 13 7.54 -12.94 -2.37
CA PHE A 13 6.93 -11.61 -2.35
C PHE A 13 5.50 -11.66 -1.80
N VAL A 14 4.68 -12.61 -2.28
CA VAL A 14 3.29 -12.78 -1.82
C VAL A 14 3.27 -13.14 -0.34
N ARG A 15 4.08 -14.11 0.10
CA ARG A 15 4.17 -14.47 1.52
C ARG A 15 4.54 -13.26 2.37
N PHE A 16 5.55 -12.49 1.97
CA PHE A 16 6.00 -11.32 2.74
C PHE A 16 4.90 -10.28 2.92
N TRP A 17 4.12 -9.99 1.88
CA TRP A 17 3.02 -9.03 1.93
C TRP A 17 1.74 -9.54 2.60
N GLN A 18 1.64 -10.84 2.88
CA GLN A 18 0.55 -11.43 3.69
C GLN A 18 0.88 -11.43 5.19
N GLU A 19 2.14 -11.27 5.58
CA GLU A 19 2.55 -11.20 6.97
C GLU A 19 2.08 -9.87 7.62
N ARG A 20 1.53 -9.93 8.84
CA ARG A 20 1.06 -8.73 9.54
C ARG A 20 2.22 -7.88 10.04
N ARG A 21 2.51 -6.76 9.36
CA ARG A 21 3.48 -5.75 9.85
C ARG A 21 2.96 -4.32 9.75
N VAL A 22 3.63 -3.46 10.52
CA VAL A 22 3.54 -2.01 10.34
C VAL A 22 4.32 -1.65 9.09
N CYS A 23 3.64 -1.02 8.14
CA CYS A 23 4.22 -0.46 6.92
C CYS A 23 4.28 1.06 7.03
N PHE A 24 5.04 1.71 6.14
CA PHE A 24 5.08 3.17 6.03
C PHE A 24 4.54 3.63 4.68
N LEU A 25 3.44 4.40 4.70
CA LEU A 25 2.80 4.96 3.51
C LEU A 25 3.27 6.40 3.29
N SER A 26 3.80 6.68 2.12
CA SER A 26 4.08 8.02 1.64
C SER A 26 2.91 8.57 0.81
N THR A 27 2.56 9.83 1.07
CA THR A 27 1.57 10.60 0.29
C THR A 27 2.13 11.98 0.02
N ARG A 28 1.69 12.64 -1.05
CA ARG A 28 2.09 14.02 -1.36
C ARG A 28 1.19 15.01 -0.64
N ARG A 29 1.77 15.99 0.06
CA ARG A 29 1.06 17.15 0.61
C ARG A 29 0.64 18.09 -0.54
N ALA A 30 -0.21 19.08 -0.21
CA ALA A 30 -0.68 20.07 -1.19
C ALA A 30 0.45 20.92 -1.77
N ASP A 31 1.51 21.18 -0.99
CA ASP A 31 2.73 21.87 -1.41
C ASP A 31 3.72 20.95 -2.18
N GLY A 32 3.32 19.69 -2.45
CA GLY A 32 4.15 18.70 -3.12
C GLY A 32 5.15 17.97 -2.23
N THR A 33 5.35 18.38 -0.97
CA THR A 33 6.29 17.73 -0.05
C THR A 33 5.80 16.34 0.40
N PRO A 34 6.70 15.43 0.78
CA PRO A 34 6.30 14.10 1.25
C PRO A 34 5.68 14.16 2.65
N HIS A 35 4.67 13.32 2.87
CA HIS A 35 4.08 13.00 4.17
C HIS A 35 4.12 11.49 4.36
N LEU A 36 4.79 11.03 5.42
CA LEU A 36 5.02 9.62 5.72
C LEU A 36 4.34 9.25 7.05
N VAL A 37 3.61 8.13 7.07
CA VAL A 37 2.90 7.65 8.26
C VAL A 37 2.89 6.13 8.38
N PRO A 38 2.91 5.58 9.60
CA PRO A 38 2.72 4.15 9.82
C PRO A 38 1.28 3.72 9.49
N VAL A 39 1.13 2.55 8.90
CA VAL A 39 -0.14 1.93 8.51
C VAL A 39 -0.11 0.42 8.64
N GLY A 40 -1.27 -0.21 8.83
CA GLY A 40 -1.45 -1.62 8.48
C GLY A 40 -1.86 -1.74 7.02
N VAL A 41 -1.39 -2.79 6.35
CA VAL A 41 -1.69 -3.07 4.94
C VAL A 41 -2.16 -4.51 4.81
N THR A 42 -3.19 -4.73 4.01
CA THR A 42 -3.51 -6.04 3.44
C THR A 42 -3.23 -6.01 1.95
N TYR A 43 -2.68 -7.09 1.41
CA TYR A 43 -2.31 -7.19 0.00
C TYR A 43 -2.97 -8.40 -0.66
N ASP A 44 -3.65 -8.16 -1.77
CA ASP A 44 -4.21 -9.17 -2.66
C ASP A 44 -3.37 -9.21 -3.94
N HIS A 45 -2.64 -10.31 -4.13
CA HIS A 45 -1.78 -10.51 -5.29
C HIS A 45 -2.57 -10.73 -6.59
N ALA A 46 -3.73 -11.39 -6.53
CA ALA A 46 -4.51 -11.70 -7.72
C ALA A 46 -5.02 -10.42 -8.40
N THR A 47 -5.40 -9.42 -7.58
CA THR A 47 -5.82 -8.10 -8.09
C THR A 47 -4.73 -7.03 -8.01
N ARG A 48 -3.55 -7.38 -7.47
CA ARG A 48 -2.43 -6.46 -7.16
C ARG A 48 -2.88 -5.23 -6.35
N THR A 49 -3.77 -5.45 -5.38
CA THR A 49 -4.38 -4.38 -4.58
C THR A 49 -3.85 -4.39 -3.15
N ALA A 50 -3.24 -3.28 -2.73
CA ALA A 50 -2.95 -2.99 -1.33
C ALA A 50 -4.07 -2.15 -0.72
N ARG A 51 -4.62 -2.58 0.43
CA ARG A 51 -5.67 -1.88 1.16
C ARG A 51 -5.15 -1.35 2.49
N VAL A 52 -5.61 -0.17 2.87
CA VAL A 52 -5.30 0.49 4.14
C VAL A 52 -6.60 1.02 4.73
N ILE A 53 -7.00 0.47 5.88
CA ILE A 53 -8.13 1.02 6.63
C ILE A 53 -7.71 2.34 7.28
N THR A 54 -8.51 3.38 7.06
CA THR A 54 -8.24 4.72 7.61
C THR A 54 -9.51 5.52 7.82
N SER A 55 -9.50 6.42 8.80
CA SER A 55 -10.57 7.41 8.97
C SER A 55 -10.54 8.47 7.86
N ARG A 56 -11.73 8.98 7.54
CA ARG A 56 -11.98 9.97 6.47
C ARG A 56 -11.09 11.21 6.59
N ASP A 57 -10.88 11.70 7.81
CA ASP A 57 -10.25 12.99 8.09
C ASP A 57 -8.76 12.89 8.44
N THR A 58 -8.11 11.78 8.10
CA THR A 58 -6.66 11.66 8.25
C THR A 58 -5.92 12.47 7.17
N ALA A 59 -4.69 12.90 7.48
CA ALA A 59 -3.85 13.62 6.52
C ALA A 59 -3.60 12.80 5.23
N LYS A 60 -3.30 11.50 5.34
CA LYS A 60 -3.11 10.59 4.20
C LYS A 60 -4.35 10.52 3.30
N ALA A 61 -5.55 10.41 3.87
CA ALA A 61 -6.79 10.37 3.10
C ALA A 61 -7.08 11.69 2.39
N ARG A 62 -6.87 12.83 3.07
CA ARG A 62 -7.01 14.15 2.44
C ARG A 62 -5.99 14.37 1.32
N ASN A 63 -4.76 13.95 1.51
CA ASN A 63 -3.70 14.06 0.50
C ASN A 63 -4.06 13.28 -0.78
N VAL A 64 -4.51 12.02 -0.63
CA VAL A 64 -4.95 11.20 -1.77
C VAL A 64 -6.14 11.82 -2.50
N ARG A 65 -7.15 12.34 -1.78
CA ARG A 65 -8.33 12.96 -2.41
C ARG A 65 -8.02 14.22 -3.21
N ARG A 66 -6.99 14.98 -2.83
CA ARG A 66 -6.62 16.24 -3.50
C ARG A 66 -5.95 16.01 -4.86
N ALA A 67 -5.24 14.90 -5.04
CA ALA A 67 -4.46 14.66 -6.23
C ALA A 67 -5.24 13.80 -7.25
N ALA A 68 -5.41 14.33 -8.46
CA ALA A 68 -5.79 13.50 -9.60
C ALA A 68 -4.64 12.51 -9.88
N GLY A 69 -4.88 11.21 -9.70
CA GLY A 69 -3.83 10.20 -9.86
C GLY A 69 -2.78 10.21 -8.75
N ALA A 70 -3.21 10.26 -7.48
CA ALA A 70 -2.33 10.26 -6.30
C ALA A 70 -1.33 9.08 -6.29
N VAL A 71 -0.12 9.31 -6.78
CA VAL A 71 0.98 8.34 -6.69
C VAL A 71 1.44 8.23 -5.24
N VAL A 72 1.54 7.01 -4.74
CA VAL A 72 1.95 6.67 -3.38
C VAL A 72 2.95 5.52 -3.42
N ALA A 73 3.73 5.41 -2.34
CA ALA A 73 4.56 4.25 -2.07
C ALA A 73 4.28 3.76 -0.64
N VAL A 74 4.18 2.44 -0.46
CA VAL A 74 4.09 1.82 0.86
C VAL A 74 5.17 0.76 1.01
N GLY A 75 6.00 0.91 2.04
CA GLY A 75 7.12 0.02 2.32
C GLY A 75 6.88 -0.85 3.54
N GLN A 76 7.28 -2.11 3.45
CA GLN A 76 7.39 -3.04 4.58
C GLN A 76 8.85 -3.47 4.75
N VAL A 77 9.30 -3.58 5.99
CA VAL A 77 10.66 -4.01 6.35
C VAL A 77 10.63 -5.03 7.48
N ASP A 78 11.52 -6.02 7.40
CA ASP A 78 11.79 -7.02 8.43
C ASP A 78 13.27 -7.42 8.40
N GLY A 79 14.08 -6.81 9.27
CA GLY A 79 15.52 -7.02 9.30
C GLY A 79 16.16 -6.72 7.93
N ARG A 80 16.61 -7.76 7.23
CA ARG A 80 17.23 -7.68 5.89
C ARG A 80 16.25 -7.86 4.74
N ARG A 81 14.96 -8.10 5.01
CA ARG A 81 13.91 -8.21 3.99
C ARG A 81 13.17 -6.88 3.90
N TRP A 82 13.04 -6.32 2.71
CA TRP A 82 12.20 -5.15 2.48
C TRP A 82 11.56 -5.21 1.10
N SER A 83 10.38 -4.60 0.99
CA SER A 83 9.66 -4.47 -0.27
C SER A 83 8.84 -3.19 -0.24
N THR A 84 8.67 -2.57 -1.42
CA THR A 84 7.85 -1.37 -1.60
C THR A 84 6.82 -1.65 -2.68
N LEU A 85 5.55 -1.38 -2.39
CA LEU A 85 4.50 -1.29 -3.40
C LEU A 85 4.36 0.17 -3.81
N GLU A 86 4.40 0.42 -5.11
CA GLU A 86 4.17 1.74 -5.70
C GLU A 86 2.92 1.68 -6.56
N GLY A 87 2.12 2.74 -6.53
CA GLY A 87 0.91 2.77 -7.32
C GLY A 87 0.07 4.01 -7.13
N VAL A 88 -1.13 3.97 -7.71
CA VAL A 88 -2.07 5.08 -7.65
C VAL A 88 -3.13 4.79 -6.59
N ALA A 89 -3.20 5.63 -5.57
CA ALA A 89 -4.19 5.51 -4.51
C ALA A 89 -5.54 6.13 -4.91
N ARG A 90 -6.59 5.55 -4.35
CA ARG A 90 -7.97 6.08 -4.33
C ARG A 90 -8.52 5.88 -2.93
N VAL A 91 -9.28 6.85 -2.42
CA VAL A 91 -10.04 6.65 -1.18
C VAL A 91 -11.41 6.09 -1.54
N ARG A 92 -11.78 4.95 -0.96
CA ARG A 92 -13.11 4.36 -1.04
C ARG A 92 -13.79 4.50 0.31
N ASP A 93 -15.04 4.93 0.31
CA ASP A 93 -15.85 5.14 1.52
C ASP A 93 -17.29 4.61 1.37
N ASP A 94 -17.58 3.92 0.27
CA ASP A 94 -18.81 3.18 0.12
C ASP A 94 -18.81 1.94 1.05
N ALA A 95 -20.00 1.60 1.56
CA ALA A 95 -20.14 0.55 2.57
C ALA A 95 -19.67 -0.84 2.08
N GLY A 96 -19.76 -1.11 0.77
CA GLY A 96 -19.29 -2.35 0.18
C GLY A 96 -17.77 -2.49 0.27
N ALA A 97 -17.05 -1.48 -0.21
CA ALA A 97 -15.60 -1.45 -0.15
C ALA A 97 -15.06 -1.46 1.29
N VAL A 98 -15.74 -0.78 2.22
CA VAL A 98 -15.34 -0.78 3.64
C VAL A 98 -15.52 -2.15 4.29
N ARG A 99 -16.54 -2.92 3.87
CA ARG A 99 -16.80 -4.27 4.41
C ARG A 99 -15.86 -5.34 3.82
N ASP A 100 -15.44 -5.18 2.57
CA ASP A 100 -14.45 -6.05 1.90
C ASP A 100 -13.03 -5.89 2.45
N ALA A 101 -12.71 -4.69 2.97
CA ALA A 101 -11.35 -4.27 3.30
C ALA A 101 -10.71 -4.94 4.53
#